data_AF-A0A091NDV7-F1
#
_entry.id   AF-A0A091NDV7-F1
#
_cell.length_a   1.000
_cell.length_b   1.000
_cell.length_c   1.000
_cell.angle_alpha   90.00
_cell.angle_beta   90.00
_cell.angle_gamma   90.00
#
_symmetry.space_group_name_H-M   'P 1'
#
loop_
_entity.id
_entity.type
_entity.pdbx_description
1 polymer ?
#
loop_
_entity_poly.entity_id
_entity_poly.type
_entity_poly.pdbx_seq_one_letter_code
_entity_poly.pdbx_strand_id
1 'polypeptide(L)'
;TYIGSILVSVNPYRLYNIYGTEQVLQYEGRALGENPPHLFAIANVAYSKVMDAKHNQCIIISGESGSGKTEATKLILRYLAAVSQKRSTAP
;
A
#
# COMPACT_ATOMS: atom_id res chain seq x y z
N THR A 1 1.62 9.18 7.89
CA THR A 1 1.27 10.59 7.59
C THR A 1 1.71 10.94 6.18
N TYR A 2 1.01 11.84 5.48
CA TYR A 2 1.40 12.26 4.14
C TYR A 2 2.24 13.55 4.13
N ILE A 3 3.13 13.65 3.16
CA ILE A 3 3.80 14.87 2.71
C ILE A 3 3.60 14.93 1.18
N GLY A 4 2.55 15.60 0.72
CA GLY A 4 2.10 15.49 -0.67
C GLY A 4 1.82 14.03 -1.04
N SER A 5 2.51 13.52 -2.06
CA SER A 5 2.41 12.11 -2.49
C SER A 5 3.31 11.14 -1.72
N ILE A 6 4.13 11.62 -0.78
CA ILE A 6 5.05 10.80 0.00
C ILE A 6 4.36 10.35 1.29
N LEU A 7 4.55 9.08 1.68
CA LEU A 7 4.09 8.56 2.95
C LEU A 7 5.26 8.48 3.95
N VAL A 8 5.10 9.15 5.09
CA VAL A 8 5.95 8.99 6.28
C VAL A 8 5.32 7.93 7.18
N SER A 9 6.06 6.85 7.43
CA SER A 9 5.67 5.76 8.32
C SER A 9 6.69 5.64 9.45
N VAL A 10 6.22 5.54 10.69
CA VAL A 10 7.04 5.37 11.89
C VAL A 10 6.89 3.93 12.37
N ASN A 11 8.01 3.26 12.65
CA ASN A 11 7.98 1.91 13.23
C ASN A 11 7.39 1.98 14.65
N PRO A 12 6.25 1.32 14.91
CA PRO A 12 5.61 1.37 16.22
C PRO A 12 6.22 0.42 17.25
N TYR A 13 7.15 -0.46 16.87
CA TYR A 13 7.71 -1.52 17.70
C TYR A 13 6.66 -2.46 18.33
N ARG A 14 5.44 -2.46 17.79
CA ARG A 14 4.33 -3.34 18.20
C ARG A 14 3.40 -3.60 17.03
N LEU A 15 2.67 -4.70 17.10
CA LEU A 15 1.70 -5.06 16.08
C LEU A 15 0.40 -4.29 16.30
N TYR A 16 -0.08 -3.64 15.25
CA TYR A 16 -1.43 -3.08 15.18
C TYR A 16 -2.25 -3.88 14.18
N ASN A 17 -3.53 -4.09 14.51
CA ASN A 17 -4.48 -4.75 13.62
C ASN A 17 -5.03 -3.77 12.55
N ILE A 18 -4.14 -3.24 11.72
CA ILE A 18 -4.46 -2.27 10.66
C ILE A 18 -4.03 -2.75 9.27
N TYR A 19 -3.66 -4.02 9.14
CA TYR A 19 -3.17 -4.61 7.89
C TYR A 19 -3.96 -5.86 7.50
N GLY A 20 -5.21 -5.96 7.96
CA GLY A 20 -6.10 -7.07 7.65
C GLY A 20 -6.88 -6.88 6.35
N THR A 21 -7.74 -7.84 6.05
CA THR A 21 -8.61 -7.85 4.86
C THR A 21 -9.53 -6.64 4.81
N GLU A 22 -10.03 -6.18 5.96
CA GLU A 22 -10.86 -4.97 6.05
C GLU A 22 -10.12 -3.75 5.49
N GLN A 23 -8.83 -3.59 5.84
CA GLN A 23 -8.04 -2.49 5.31
C GLN A 23 -7.73 -2.68 3.84
N VAL A 24 -7.52 -3.90 3.35
CA VAL A 24 -7.39 -4.12 1.88
C VAL A 24 -8.62 -3.56 1.15
N LEU A 25 -9.83 -3.93 1.60
CA LEU A 25 -11.08 -3.46 1.02
C LEU A 25 -11.29 -1.96 1.18
N GLN A 26 -10.84 -1.38 2.29
CA GLN A 26 -10.94 0.05 2.54
C GLN A 26 -10.16 0.87 1.51
N TYR A 27 -8.97 0.42 1.12
CA TYR A 27 -8.06 1.18 0.24
C TYR A 27 -8.18 0.81 -1.25
N GLU A 28 -8.74 -0.36 -1.59
CA GLU A 28 -8.92 -0.80 -2.98
C GLU A 28 -9.75 0.20 -3.80
N GLY A 29 -9.18 0.69 -4.90
CA GLY A 29 -9.86 1.58 -5.84
C GLY A 29 -10.07 3.02 -5.34
N ARG A 30 -9.51 3.39 -4.18
CA ARG A 30 -9.65 4.74 -3.59
C ARG A 30 -8.51 5.66 -4.00
N ALA A 31 -8.81 6.93 -4.27
CA ALA A 31 -7.78 7.93 -4.53
C ALA A 31 -6.96 8.26 -3.27
N LEU A 32 -5.74 8.77 -3.48
CA LEU A 32 -4.88 9.19 -2.38
C LEU A 32 -5.55 10.33 -1.59
N GLY A 33 -5.68 10.17 -0.28
CA GLY A 33 -6.29 11.17 0.59
C GLY A 33 -7.79 10.97 0.87
N GLU A 34 -8.49 10.06 0.16
CA GLU A 34 -9.86 9.67 0.53
C GLU A 34 -9.90 8.93 1.88
N ASN A 35 -8.85 8.15 2.16
CA ASN A 35 -8.67 7.42 3.40
C ASN A 35 -7.48 7.97 4.21
N PRO A 36 -7.39 7.66 5.51
CA PRO A 36 -6.24 8.01 6.34
C PRO A 36 -4.90 7.53 5.76
N PRO A 37 -3.77 8.14 6.15
CA PRO A 37 -2.47 7.76 5.62
C PRO A 37 -2.08 6.31 5.93
N HIS A 38 -1.87 5.51 4.89
CA HIS A 38 -1.58 4.08 5.02
C HIS A 38 -0.72 3.53 3.88
N LEU A 39 0.02 2.44 4.12
CA LEU A 39 0.82 1.76 3.10
C LEU A 39 -0.03 1.28 1.91
N PHE A 40 -1.24 0.78 2.20
CA PHE A 40 -2.15 0.28 1.16
C PHE A 40 -2.64 1.37 0.22
N ALA A 41 -2.72 2.63 0.66
CA ALA A 41 -3.03 3.74 -0.23
C ALA A 41 -1.95 3.94 -1.30
N ILE A 42 -0.66 3.85 -0.90
CA ILE A 42 0.47 3.98 -1.84
C ILE A 42 0.49 2.80 -2.81
N ALA A 43 0.26 1.59 -2.31
CA ALA A 43 0.16 0.39 -3.13
C ALA A 43 -1.01 0.48 -4.12
N ASN A 44 -2.17 1.00 -3.70
CA ASN A 44 -3.34 1.20 -4.56
C ASN A 44 -3.03 2.18 -5.70
N VAL A 45 -2.46 3.34 -5.39
CA VAL A 45 -2.11 4.35 -6.41
C VAL A 45 -1.15 3.78 -7.45
N ALA A 46 -0.12 3.04 -7.01
CA ALA A 46 0.80 2.37 -7.93
C ALA A 46 0.07 1.31 -8.77
N TYR A 47 -0.75 0.46 -8.13
CA TYR A 47 -1.48 -0.59 -8.83
C TYR A 47 -2.45 -0.02 -9.88
N SER A 48 -3.25 1.00 -9.53
CA SER A 48 -4.16 1.68 -10.46
C SER A 48 -3.41 2.24 -11.67
N LYS A 49 -2.24 2.87 -11.49
CA LYS A 49 -1.44 3.36 -12.62
C LYS A 49 -0.92 2.25 -13.54
N VAL A 50 -0.54 1.09 -12.98
CA VAL A 50 -0.19 -0.08 -13.80
C VAL A 50 -1.39 -0.55 -14.62
N MET A 51 -2.57 -0.63 -14.01
CA MET A 51 -3.77 -1.17 -14.65
C MET A 51 -4.39 -0.22 -15.67
N ASP A 52 -4.52 1.06 -15.31
CA ASP A 52 -5.28 2.04 -16.09
C ASP A 52 -4.41 2.69 -17.18
N ALA A 53 -3.16 3.04 -16.83
CA ALA A 53 -2.24 3.72 -17.74
C ALA A 53 -1.23 2.77 -18.41
N LYS A 54 -1.24 1.47 -18.08
CA LYS A 54 -0.28 0.47 -18.56
C LYS A 54 1.18 0.91 -18.37
N HIS A 55 1.45 1.68 -17.32
CA HIS A 55 2.77 2.25 -17.04
C HIS A 55 3.42 1.56 -15.84
N ASN A 56 4.65 1.08 -16.02
CA ASN A 56 5.43 0.45 -14.95
C ASN A 56 5.60 1.41 -13.77
N GLN A 57 5.38 0.93 -12.55
CA GLN A 57 5.52 1.71 -11.32
C GLN A 57 6.65 1.18 -10.44
N CYS A 58 7.22 2.08 -9.65
CA CYS A 58 8.20 1.77 -8.62
C CYS A 58 7.75 2.40 -7.30
N ILE A 59 7.79 1.62 -6.21
CA ILE A 59 7.58 2.12 -4.86
C ILE A 59 8.95 2.12 -4.16
N ILE A 60 9.44 3.31 -3.82
CA ILE A 60 10.73 3.49 -3.14
C ILE A 60 10.48 3.59 -1.64
N ILE A 61 11.16 2.75 -0.85
CA ILE A 61 11.07 2.75 0.61
C ILE A 61 12.45 3.03 1.18
N SER A 62 12.59 4.16 1.86
CA SER A 62 13.85 4.62 2.47
C SER A 62 13.73 4.75 4.00
N GLY A 63 14.88 4.82 4.67
CA GLY A 63 14.98 4.98 6.13
C GLY A 63 16.17 4.22 6.72
N GLU A 64 16.53 4.54 7.96
CA GLU A 64 17.65 3.91 8.68
C GLU A 64 17.41 2.44 9.02
N SER A 65 18.43 1.76 9.53
CA SER A 65 18.29 0.40 10.04
C SER A 65 17.24 0.35 11.16
N GLY A 66 16.35 -0.64 11.13
CA GLY A 66 15.25 -0.75 12.11
C GLY A 66 14.03 0.13 11.87
N SER A 67 14.01 0.99 10.83
CA SER A 67 12.87 1.89 10.55
C SER A 67 11.60 1.19 10.04
N GLY A 68 11.66 -0.12 9.77
CA GLY A 68 10.51 -0.91 9.32
C GLY A 68 10.39 -1.10 7.80
N LYS A 69 11.42 -0.76 7.00
CA LYS A 69 11.41 -0.92 5.53
C LYS A 69 10.98 -2.31 5.07
N THR A 70 11.60 -3.35 5.62
CA THR A 70 11.33 -4.75 5.25
C THR A 70 9.88 -5.16 5.52
N GLU A 71 9.32 -4.76 6.67
CA GLU A 71 7.93 -5.06 7.00
C GLU A 71 6.96 -4.27 6.12
N ALA A 72 7.27 -3.00 5.83
CA ALA A 72 6.49 -2.21 4.88
C ALA A 72 6.44 -2.86 3.49
N THR A 73 7.59 -3.35 2.99
CA THR A 73 7.64 -4.10 1.72
C THR A 73 6.76 -5.34 1.75
N LYS A 74 6.84 -6.16 2.81
CA LYS A 74 6.00 -7.37 2.95
C LYS A 74 4.51 -7.02 2.91
N LEU A 75 4.10 -5.96 3.60
CA LEU A 75 2.71 -5.53 3.66
C LEU A 75 2.20 -5.01 2.31
N ILE A 76 3.03 -4.24 1.60
CA ILE A 76 2.71 -3.78 0.24
C ILE A 76 2.55 -4.99 -0.70
N LEU A 77 3.47 -5.96 -0.66
CA LEU A 77 3.37 -7.17 -1.49
C LEU A 77 2.12 -7.99 -1.17
N ARG A 78 1.75 -8.13 0.11
CA ARG A 78 0.51 -8.79 0.52
C ARG A 78 -0.72 -8.10 -0.04
N TYR A 79 -0.77 -6.76 0.02
CA TYR A 79 -1.86 -5.98 -0.56
C TYR A 79 -1.96 -6.21 -2.07
N LEU A 80 -0.85 -6.07 -2.80
CA LEU A 80 -0.81 -6.25 -4.26
C LEU A 80 -1.25 -7.66 -4.67
N ALA A 81 -0.82 -8.70 -3.95
CA ALA A 81 -1.26 -10.07 -4.19
C ALA A 81 -2.78 -10.22 -4.00
N ALA A 82 -3.33 -9.67 -2.93
CA ALA A 82 -4.77 -9.76 -2.63
C ALA A 82 -5.64 -9.08 -3.70
N VAL A 83 -5.29 -7.85 -4.10
CA VAL A 83 -6.08 -7.12 -5.12
C VAL A 83 -5.90 -7.69 -6.53
N SER A 84 -4.71 -8.23 -6.84
CA SER A 84 -4.46 -8.87 -8.13
C SER A 84 -5.24 -10.18 -8.30
N GLN A 85 -5.31 -11.01 -7.26
CA GLN A 85 -6.04 -12.28 -7.31
C GLN A 85 -7.54 -12.09 -7.52
N LYS A 86 -8.13 -11.12 -6.82
CA LYS A 86 -9.55 -10.77 -6.95
C LYS A 86 -9.93 -10.37 -8.39
N ARG A 87 -9.01 -9.74 -9.11
CA ARG A 87 -9.25 -9.30 -10.49
C ARG A 87 -9.08 -10.42 -11.51
N SER A 88 -8.21 -11.40 -11.25
CA SER A 88 -8.09 -12.60 -12.10
C SER A 88 -9.26 -13.56 -11.99
N THR A 89 -10.03 -13.50 -10.88
CA THR A 89 -11.21 -14.33 -10.64
C THR A 89 -12.53 -13.60 -10.90
N ALA A 90 -12.48 -12.34 -11.35
CA ALA A 90 -13.66 -11.62 -11.81
C ALA A 90 -14.07 -12.15 -13.20
N PRO A 91 -15.35 -12.51 -13.42
CA PRO A 91 -15.85 -13.04 -14.69
C PRO A 91 -15.77 -12.02 -15.84
#